data_AF-A0A7S0L882-F1
#
_entry.id   AF-A0A7S0L882-F1
#
_cell.length_a   1.000
_cell.length_b   1.000
_cell.length_c   1.000
_cell.angle_alpha   90.00
_cell.angle_beta   90.00
_cell.angle_gamma   90.00
#
_symmetry.space_group_name_H-M   'P 1'
#
loop_
_entity.id
_entity.type
_entity.pdbx_description
1 polymer ?
#
loop_
_entity_poly.entity_id
_entity_poly.type
_entity_poly.pdbx_seq_one_letter_code
_entity_poly.pdbx_strand_id
1 'polypeptide(L)'
;QATPAIGADGAVFCGSMDGVMYALERDGSLRWRHMTGGPIALAAAAIDRTTTVYVPSTDQLLYAFAAHGTSLNTTDAHIQWTYNTSSTDGFSSPAIGYDGTLYIGSGDGSLHAVIG
;
A
#
# COMPACT_ATOMS: atom_id res chain seq x y z
N GLN A 1 2.31 13.12 6.69
CA GLN A 1 3.07 11.95 7.17
C GLN A 1 2.13 10.76 7.14
N ALA A 2 2.39 9.76 6.30
CA ALA A 2 1.62 8.52 6.26
C ALA A 2 1.98 7.65 7.48
N THR A 3 1.03 6.87 7.99
CA THR A 3 1.29 5.96 9.12
C THR A 3 1.92 4.66 8.59
N PRO A 4 3.07 4.20 9.11
CA PRO A 4 3.70 2.97 8.66
C PRO A 4 2.89 1.73 9.11
N ALA A 5 2.94 0.67 8.31
CA ALA A 5 2.42 -0.65 8.67
C ALA A 5 3.56 -1.59 9.04
N ILE A 6 3.30 -2.53 9.95
CA ILE A 6 4.26 -3.55 10.37
C ILE A 6 3.72 -4.92 9.99
N GLY A 7 4.50 -5.68 9.22
CA GLY A 7 4.19 -7.06 8.85
C GLY A 7 4.42 -8.05 9.98
N ALA A 8 3.86 -9.26 9.85
CA ALA A 8 4.01 -10.32 10.85
C ALA A 8 5.47 -10.80 11.02
N ASP A 9 6.30 -10.61 9.99
CA ASP A 9 7.74 -10.87 10.00
C ASP A 9 8.57 -9.71 10.57
N GLY A 10 7.92 -8.61 10.97
CA GLY A 10 8.55 -7.41 11.51
C GLY A 10 9.04 -6.42 10.45
N ALA A 11 8.73 -6.66 9.17
CA ALA A 11 9.00 -5.69 8.11
C ALA A 11 8.16 -4.43 8.27
N VAL A 12 8.72 -3.29 7.90
CA VAL A 12 8.05 -1.99 7.97
C VAL A 12 7.71 -1.50 6.57
N PHE A 13 6.47 -1.12 6.37
CA PHE A 13 5.95 -0.62 5.10
C PHE A 13 5.53 0.85 5.26
N CYS A 14 6.12 1.74 4.48
CA CYS A 14 5.83 3.16 4.57
C CYS A 14 5.75 3.83 3.20
N GLY A 15 4.65 4.55 2.98
CA GLY A 15 4.49 5.44 1.84
C GLY A 15 5.08 6.82 2.14
N SER A 16 5.67 7.44 1.13
CA SER A 16 6.21 8.79 1.20
C SER A 16 5.49 9.74 0.24
N MET A 17 5.48 11.02 0.59
CA MET A 17 4.90 12.10 -0.23
C MET A 17 5.69 12.33 -1.52
N ASP A 18 6.89 11.76 -1.64
CA ASP A 18 7.68 11.72 -2.88
C ASP A 18 7.13 10.69 -3.90
N GLY A 19 6.08 9.95 -3.55
CA GLY A 19 5.45 8.93 -4.41
C GLY A 19 6.10 7.55 -4.29
N VAL A 20 7.08 7.37 -3.40
CA VAL A 20 7.77 6.10 -3.20
C VAL A 20 7.17 5.32 -2.04
N MET A 21 6.82 4.07 -2.32
CA MET A 21 6.52 3.06 -1.31
C MET A 21 7.81 2.33 -0.93
N TYR A 22 8.10 2.23 0.36
CA TYR A 22 9.24 1.49 0.88
C TYR A 22 8.76 0.29 1.71
N ALA A 23 9.44 -0.84 1.53
CA ALA A 23 9.45 -1.94 2.47
C ALA A 23 10.86 -2.09 3.03
N LEU A 24 10.95 -2.10 4.36
CA LEU A 24 12.19 -2.24 5.09
C LEU A 24 12.14 -3.52 5.92
N GLU A 25 13.26 -4.20 6.00
CA GLU A 25 13.46 -5.28 6.96
C GLU A 25 13.43 -4.74 8.40
N ARG A 26 13.31 -5.65 9.38
CA ARG A 26 13.30 -5.29 10.81
C ARG A 26 14.58 -4.55 11.24
N ASP A 27 15.70 -4.82 10.57
CA ASP A 27 16.98 -4.14 10.82
C ASP A 27 17.11 -2.79 10.10
N GLY A 28 16.09 -2.38 9.34
CA GLY A 28 16.05 -1.15 8.57
C GLY A 28 16.69 -1.24 7.17
N SER A 29 17.21 -2.41 6.78
CA SER A 29 17.70 -2.61 5.41
C SER A 29 16.54 -2.60 4.40
N LEU A 30 16.83 -2.14 3.18
CA LEU A 30 15.80 -2.02 2.14
C LEU A 30 15.42 -3.42 1.64
N ARG A 31 14.15 -3.80 1.84
CA ARG A 31 13.57 -5.01 1.25
C ARG A 31 13.17 -4.75 -0.21
N TRP A 32 12.33 -3.76 -0.44
CA TRP A 32 11.99 -3.28 -1.79
C TRP A 32 11.48 -1.85 -1.76
N ARG A 33 11.45 -1.19 -2.92
CA ARG A 33 10.74 0.08 -3.11
C ARG A 33 10.02 0.15 -4.44
N HIS A 34 9.02 1.01 -4.53
CA HIS A 34 8.30 1.26 -5.78
C HIS A 34 7.94 2.73 -5.91
N MET A 35 8.21 3.31 -7.09
CA MET A 35 7.77 4.66 -7.44
C MET A 35 6.38 4.56 -8.07
N THR A 36 5.36 5.09 -7.38
CA THR A 36 4.00 5.21 -7.93
C THR A 36 3.91 6.42 -8.87
N GLY A 37 2.78 6.60 -9.55
CA GLY A 37 2.57 7.71 -10.48
C GLY A 37 2.33 9.07 -9.80
N GLY A 38 2.13 9.09 -8.49
CA GLY A 38 1.87 10.29 -7.71
C GLY A 38 2.19 10.13 -6.22
N PRO A 39 2.09 11.19 -5.41
CA PRO A 39 2.25 11.08 -3.97
C PRO A 39 1.42 9.95 -3.33
N ILE A 40 2.04 9.19 -2.42
CA ILE A 40 1.29 8.27 -1.58
C ILE A 40 0.66 9.10 -0.47
N ALA A 41 -0.67 9.14 -0.46
CA ALA A 41 -1.45 10.01 0.42
C ALA A 41 -1.18 9.69 1.90
N LEU A 42 -1.63 10.57 2.80
CA LEU A 42 -1.47 10.46 4.26
C LEU A 42 -2.07 9.19 4.90
N ALA A 43 -2.73 8.34 4.11
CA ALA A 43 -3.32 7.07 4.51
C ALA A 43 -2.26 6.05 4.93
N ALA A 44 -2.57 5.26 5.97
CA ALA A 44 -1.73 4.14 6.37
C ALA A 44 -1.69 3.07 5.27
N ALA A 45 -0.54 2.42 5.05
CA ALA A 45 -0.57 1.15 4.32
C ALA A 45 -1.36 0.13 5.16
N ALA A 46 -2.12 -0.76 4.53
CA ALA A 46 -2.75 -1.89 5.23
C ALA A 46 -2.12 -3.19 4.75
N ILE A 47 -1.86 -4.13 5.67
CA ILE A 47 -1.38 -5.47 5.32
C ILE A 47 -2.43 -6.51 5.71
N ASP A 48 -2.77 -7.40 4.78
CA ASP A 48 -3.69 -8.49 5.07
C ASP A 48 -3.00 -9.63 5.85
N ARG A 49 -3.77 -10.67 6.18
CA ARG A 49 -3.24 -11.86 6.88
C ARG A 49 -2.40 -12.78 5.99
N THR A 50 -2.40 -12.55 4.68
CA THR A 50 -1.75 -13.44 3.72
C THR A 50 -0.34 -12.92 3.45
N THR A 51 -0.18 -11.86 2.66
CA THR A 51 1.10 -11.20 2.35
C THR A 51 0.92 -9.89 1.57
N THR A 52 -0.26 -9.28 1.50
CA THR A 52 -0.53 -8.16 0.58
C THR A 52 -0.57 -6.82 1.30
N VAL A 53 0.19 -5.85 0.77
CA VAL A 53 0.25 -4.46 1.24
C VAL A 53 -0.54 -3.56 0.29
N TYR A 54 -1.56 -2.89 0.81
CA TYR A 54 -2.42 -1.99 0.06
C TYR A 54 -2.02 -0.54 0.26
N VAL A 55 -1.85 0.17 -0.86
CA VAL A 55 -1.33 1.54 -0.88
C VAL A 55 -2.16 2.40 -1.84
N PRO A 56 -2.95 3.37 -1.33
CA PRO A 56 -3.60 4.34 -2.19
C PRO A 56 -2.63 5.46 -2.58
N SER A 57 -2.62 5.84 -3.86
CA SER A 57 -1.82 6.94 -4.41
C SER A 57 -2.70 7.99 -5.09
N THR A 58 -2.26 9.24 -5.09
CA THR A 58 -2.99 10.35 -5.73
C THR A 58 -3.00 10.25 -7.27
N ASP A 59 -2.35 9.25 -7.84
CA ASP A 59 -2.49 8.88 -9.27
C ASP A 59 -3.79 8.14 -9.60
N GLN A 60 -4.74 8.14 -8.65
CA GLN A 60 -6.05 7.50 -8.73
C GLN A 60 -5.99 5.98 -8.62
N LEU A 61 -4.83 5.39 -8.33
CA LEU A 61 -4.68 3.95 -8.18
C LEU A 61 -4.55 3.55 -6.71
N LEU A 62 -5.21 2.44 -6.42
CA LEU A 62 -4.91 1.58 -5.29
C LEU A 62 -3.99 0.47 -5.76
N TYR A 63 -2.81 0.37 -5.15
CA TYR A 63 -1.84 -0.67 -5.43
C TYR A 63 -1.93 -1.79 -4.40
N ALA A 64 -1.85 -3.03 -4.86
CA ALA A 64 -1.62 -4.20 -4.01
C ALA A 64 -0.22 -4.76 -4.29
N PHE A 65 0.66 -4.68 -3.29
CA PHE A 65 2.03 -5.18 -3.36
C PHE A 65 2.17 -6.47 -2.58
N ALA A 66 2.95 -7.44 -3.08
CA ALA A 66 3.39 -8.55 -2.24
C ALA A 66 4.44 -8.05 -1.23
N ALA A 67 4.21 -8.32 0.05
CA ALA A 67 5.04 -7.91 1.18
C ALA A 67 6.50 -8.37 1.05
N HIS A 68 6.72 -9.53 0.42
CA HIS A 68 8.05 -10.11 0.22
C HIS A 68 8.75 -9.67 -1.08
N GLY A 69 8.10 -8.87 -1.94
CA GLY A 69 8.66 -8.48 -3.24
C GLY A 69 8.69 -9.64 -4.25
N THR A 70 9.57 -9.56 -5.25
CA THR A 70 9.64 -10.53 -6.37
C THR A 70 10.65 -11.66 -6.13
N SER A 71 11.90 -11.35 -5.76
CA SER A 71 12.99 -12.32 -5.61
C SER A 71 13.99 -11.89 -4.54
N LEU A 72 14.65 -12.87 -3.90
CA LEU A 72 15.59 -12.67 -2.78
C LEU A 72 16.78 -11.75 -3.07
N ASN A 73 17.04 -11.43 -4.35
CA ASN A 73 18.18 -10.60 -4.77
C ASN A 73 17.78 -9.30 -5.50
N THR A 74 16.50 -8.92 -5.47
CA THR A 74 16.01 -7.70 -6.12
C THR A 74 15.28 -6.84 -5.12
N THR A 75 15.50 -5.53 -5.17
CA THR A 75 14.74 -4.55 -4.37
C THR A 75 13.49 -4.05 -5.10
N ASP A 76 13.02 -4.81 -6.07
CA ASP A 76 11.84 -4.51 -6.87
C ASP A 76 10.57 -5.04 -6.20
N ALA A 77 9.57 -4.18 -6.09
CA ALA A 77 8.27 -4.57 -5.58
C ALA A 77 7.53 -5.48 -6.58
N HIS A 78 6.78 -6.44 -6.07
CA HIS A 78 5.83 -7.23 -6.87
C HIS A 78 4.45 -6.60 -6.75
N ILE A 79 3.95 -5.95 -7.81
CA ILE A 79 2.56 -5.50 -7.86
C ILE A 79 1.69 -6.70 -8.23
N GLN A 80 0.81 -7.12 -7.32
CA GLN A 80 -0.15 -8.19 -7.57
C GLN A 80 -1.29 -7.69 -8.46
N TRP A 81 -1.80 -6.48 -8.19
CA TRP A 81 -2.81 -5.81 -9.00
C TRP A 81 -2.90 -4.31 -8.69
N THR A 82 -3.63 -3.58 -9.55
CA THR A 82 -4.04 -2.19 -9.30
C THR A 82 -5.55 -2.03 -9.47
N TYR A 83 -6.14 -1.11 -8.73
CA TYR A 83 -7.56 -0.76 -8.83
C TYR A 83 -7.72 0.75 -9.03
N ASN A 84 -8.49 1.14 -10.04
CA ASN A 84 -8.73 2.55 -10.33
C ASN A 84 -9.86 3.09 -9.44
N THR A 85 -9.48 3.95 -8.49
CA THR A 85 -10.40 4.65 -7.58
C THR A 85 -11.11 5.82 -8.26
N SER A 86 -10.62 6.28 -9.42
CA SER A 86 -11.13 7.45 -10.17
C SER A 86 -11.17 8.75 -9.37
N SER A 87 -10.39 8.82 -8.28
CA SER A 87 -10.33 9.98 -7.40
C SER A 87 -8.90 10.35 -7.11
N THR A 88 -8.62 11.65 -7.19
CA THR A 88 -7.35 12.25 -6.76
C THR A 88 -7.46 12.84 -5.35
N ASP A 89 -8.68 12.90 -4.82
CA ASP A 89 -8.97 13.54 -3.54
C ASP A 89 -8.63 12.58 -2.41
N GLY A 90 -7.82 13.09 -1.48
CA GLY A 90 -7.08 12.32 -0.48
C GLY A 90 -7.83 11.11 0.10
N PHE A 91 -7.12 10.00 0.21
CA PHE A 91 -7.68 8.76 0.72
C PHE A 91 -7.63 8.69 2.24
N SER A 92 -8.65 8.08 2.82
CA SER A 92 -8.62 7.62 4.20
C SER A 92 -7.75 6.36 4.35
N SER A 93 -7.36 6.03 5.58
CA SER A 93 -6.59 4.80 5.81
C SER A 93 -7.44 3.57 5.46
N PRO A 94 -6.96 2.66 4.59
CA PRO A 94 -7.65 1.42 4.28
C PRO A 94 -7.96 0.58 5.51
N ALA A 95 -9.12 -0.07 5.52
CA ALA A 95 -9.52 -1.07 6.51
C ALA A 95 -9.79 -2.41 5.84
N ILE A 96 -9.37 -3.52 6.46
CA ILE A 96 -9.56 -4.87 5.92
C ILE A 96 -10.61 -5.60 6.76
N GLY A 97 -11.69 -6.04 6.11
CA GLY A 97 -12.72 -6.88 6.69
C GLY A 97 -12.22 -8.30 7.01
N TYR A 98 -12.92 -9.01 7.89
CA TYR A 98 -12.54 -10.39 8.24
C TYR A 98 -12.60 -11.35 7.04
N ASP A 99 -13.45 -11.03 6.06
CA ASP A 99 -13.62 -11.70 4.78
C ASP A 99 -12.54 -11.36 3.74
N GLY A 100 -11.61 -10.45 4.07
CA GLY A 100 -10.57 -9.97 3.15
C GLY A 100 -10.99 -8.78 2.30
N THR A 101 -12.22 -8.27 2.43
CA THR A 101 -12.65 -7.09 1.70
C THR A 101 -11.92 -5.85 2.19
N LEU A 102 -11.28 -5.12 1.29
CA LEU A 102 -10.60 -3.86 1.56
C LEU A 102 -11.55 -2.68 1.36
N TYR A 103 -11.66 -1.84 2.38
CA TYR A 103 -12.50 -0.64 2.39
C TYR A 103 -11.64 0.62 2.39
N ILE A 104 -11.88 1.53 1.44
CA ILE A 104 -11.17 2.80 1.32
C ILE A 104 -12.18 3.91 1.06
N GLY A 105 -12.27 4.87 1.99
CA GLY A 105 -12.97 6.12 1.74
C GLY A 105 -12.10 7.09 0.94
N SER A 106 -12.70 7.75 -0.04
CA SER A 106 -12.06 8.79 -0.85
C SER A 106 -12.65 10.17 -0.57
N GLY A 107 -11.86 11.22 -0.82
CA GLY A 107 -12.28 12.60 -0.59
C GLY A 107 -13.40 13.09 -1.52
N ASP A 108 -13.69 12.35 -2.59
CA ASP A 108 -14.83 12.58 -3.50
C ASP A 108 -16.20 12.24 -2.87
N GLY A 109 -16.20 11.70 -1.65
CA GLY A 109 -17.39 11.25 -0.94
C GLY A 109 -17.76 9.78 -1.18
N SER A 110 -16.95 9.05 -1.93
CA SER A 110 -17.14 7.62 -2.23
C SER A 110 -16.49 6.72 -1.18
N LEU A 111 -17.09 5.55 -0.97
CA LEU A 111 -16.49 4.42 -0.25
C LEU A 111 -16.30 3.26 -1.24
N HIS A 112 -15.06 2.84 -1.44
CA HIS A 112 -14.72 1.69 -2.29
C HIS A 112 -14.61 0.44 -1.43
N ALA A 113 -15.17 -0.67 -1.93
CA ALA A 113 -14.97 -2.01 -1.38
C ALA A 113 -14.32 -2.88 -2.47
N VAL A 114 -13.11 -3.35 -2.23
CA VAL A 114 -12.28 -4.08 -3.20
C VAL A 114 -11.93 -5.45 -2.62
N ILE A 115 -12.23 -6.52 -3.37
CA ILE A 115 -11.76 -7.87 -3.07
C ILE A 115 -10.60 -8.17 -4.01
N GLY A 116 -9.51 -8.68 -3.44
CA GLY A 116 -8.32 -9.15 -4.15
C GLY A 116 -8.30 -10.66 -4.32
#